data_AF-A0A7J2TZJ6-F1
#
_entry.id   AF-A0A7J2TZJ6-F1
#
_cell.length_a   1.000
_cell.length_b   1.000
_cell.length_c   1.000
_cell.angle_alpha   90.00
_cell.angle_beta   90.00
_cell.angle_gamma   90.00
#
_symmetry.space_group_name_H-M   'P 1'
#
loop_
_entity.id
_entity.type
_entity.pdbx_description
1 polymer ?
#
loop_
_entity_poly.entity_id
_entity_poly.type
_entity_poly.pdbx_seq_one_letter_code
_entity_poly.pdbx_strand_id
1 'polypeptide(L)' 'MKCWFCGKEAVAVSMGGKAVCREHANVIDRICFAKSDTSTGYATYEWVHNVVLAPDEWIEWESWEGGKKVVRT' A
#
# COMPACT_ATOMS: atom_id res chain seq x y z
N MET A 1 20.74 -2.90 -4.31
CA MET A 1 20.03 -1.90 -5.17
C MET A 1 20.23 -0.50 -4.59
N LYS A 2 19.95 0.59 -5.32
CA LYS A 2 20.09 1.97 -4.80
C LYS A 2 18.74 2.56 -4.40
N CYS A 3 18.71 3.35 -3.33
CA CYS A 3 17.53 4.06 -2.88
C CYS A 3 17.14 5.14 -3.89
N TRP A 4 15.86 5.17 -4.23
CA TRP A 4 15.26 6.11 -5.17
C TRP A 4 15.48 7.58 -4.79
N PHE A 5 15.50 7.90 -3.49
CA PHE A 5 15.54 9.28 -3.00
C PHE A 5 16.94 9.82 -2.77
N CYS A 6 17.88 8.99 -2.30
CA CYS A 6 19.18 9.47 -1.83
C CYS A 6 20.38 8.70 -2.37
N GLY A 7 20.18 7.70 -3.24
CA GLY A 7 21.27 6.93 -3.86
C GLY A 7 22.09 6.06 -2.89
N LYS A 8 21.76 6.04 -1.59
CA LYS A 8 22.29 5.07 -0.61
C LYS A 8 21.89 3.65 -0.99
N GLU A 9 22.48 2.66 -0.34
CA GLU A 9 22.06 1.27 -0.52
C GLU A 9 20.62 1.08 0.00
N ALA A 10 19.76 0.50 -0.84
CA ALA A 10 18.38 0.20 -0.50
C ALA A 10 18.27 -1.20 0.10
N VAL A 11 17.36 -1.33 1.06
CA VAL A 11 17.16 -2.54 1.88
C VAL A 11 15.82 -3.21 1.62
N ALA A 12 14.89 -2.50 0.97
CA ALA A 12 13.56 -2.99 0.66
C ALA A 12 13.01 -2.33 -0.62
N VAL A 13 11.92 -2.92 -1.13
CA VAL A 13 11.07 -2.34 -2.17
C VAL A 13 9.76 -1.93 -1.51
N SER A 14 9.35 -0.69 -1.74
CA SER A 14 8.08 -0.17 -1.24
C SER A 14 6.89 -0.80 -1.98
N MET A 15 5.69 -0.65 -1.43
CA MET A 15 4.44 -1.08 -2.08
C MET A 15 4.26 -0.48 -3.47
N GLY A 16 4.66 0.77 -3.67
CA GLY A 16 4.64 1.42 -4.99
C GLY A 16 5.78 1.02 -5.92
N GLY A 17 6.62 0.06 -5.52
CA GLY A 17 7.69 -0.50 -6.35
C GLY A 17 9.03 0.25 -6.29
N LYS A 18 9.21 1.21 -5.37
CA LYS A 18 10.45 1.99 -5.25
C LYS A 18 11.44 1.33 -4.33
N ALA A 19 12.71 1.32 -4.72
CA ALA A 19 13.80 0.90 -3.85
C ALA A 19 14.04 1.93 -2.72
N VAL A 20 14.01 1.52 -1.45
CA VAL A 20 14.16 2.45 -0.31
C VAL A 20 15.24 2.00 0.68
N CYS A 21 16.01 2.96 1.22
CA CYS A 21 16.93 2.73 2.34
C CYS A 21 16.16 2.81 3.66
N ARG A 22 16.82 2.46 4.79
CA ARG A 22 16.19 2.49 6.12
C ARG A 22 15.62 3.86 6.51
N GLU A 23 16.21 4.96 6.04
CA GLU A 23 15.74 6.32 6.34
C GLU A 23 14.48 6.72 5.56
N HIS A 24 14.27 6.12 4.38
CA HIS A 24 13.12 6.40 3.52
C HIS A 24 12.12 5.24 3.48
N ALA A 25 12.29 4.24 4.34
CA ALA A 25 11.42 3.08 4.47
C ALA A 25 10.45 3.32 5.63
N ASN A 26 9.24 3.79 5.31
CA ASN A 26 8.18 3.91 6.29
C ASN A 26 7.50 2.55 6.46
N VAL A 27 7.69 1.91 7.61
CA VAL A 27 7.12 0.59 7.87
C VAL A 27 5.77 0.73 8.58
N ILE A 28 4.73 0.17 7.98
CA ILE A 28 3.40 0.04 8.58
C ILE A 28 3.25 -1.38 9.12
N ASP A 29 2.74 -1.49 10.34
CA ASP A 29 2.58 -2.76 11.05
C ASP A 29 1.71 -3.77 10.28
N ARG A 30 0.53 -3.33 9.83
CA ARG A 30 -0.39 -4.15 9.03
C ARG A 30 -1.29 -3.31 8.13
N ILE A 31 -1.63 -3.88 6.99
CA ILE A 31 -2.70 -3.39 6.11
C ILE A 31 -3.62 -4.56 5.73
N CYS A 32 -4.89 -4.27 5.46
CA CYS A 32 -5.80 -5.25 4.90
C CYS A 32 -6.05 -4.90 3.43
N PHE A 33 -5.80 -5.84 2.52
CA PHE A 33 -6.24 -5.74 1.14
C PHE A 33 -7.63 -6.31 1.03
N ALA A 34 -8.57 -5.49 0.56
CA ALA A 34 -9.86 -5.95 0.10
C ALA A 34 -9.83 -6.05 -1.42
N LYS A 35 -10.06 -7.24 -1.96
CA LYS A 35 -10.28 -7.45 -3.39
C LYS A 35 -11.72 -7.83 -3.61
N SER A 36 -12.50 -6.90 -4.14
CA SER A 36 -13.90 -7.14 -4.53
C SER A 36 -13.96 -7.57 -5.98
N ASP A 37 -14.57 -8.72 -6.25
CA ASP A 37 -15.01 -9.08 -7.59
C ASP A 37 -16.46 -8.61 -7.78
N THR A 38 -16.61 -7.54 -8.56
CA THR A 38 -17.91 -6.92 -8.83
C THR A 38 -18.81 -7.78 -9.72
N SER A 39 -18.27 -8.80 -10.39
CA SER A 39 -19.05 -9.72 -11.23
C SER A 39 -19.73 -10.84 -10.45
N THR A 40 -19.15 -11.26 -9.33
CA THR A 40 -19.67 -12.34 -8.47
C THR A 40 -20.22 -11.84 -7.14
N GLY A 41 -19.93 -10.60 -6.74
CA GLY A 41 -20.37 -10.02 -5.48
C GLY A 41 -19.57 -10.50 -4.26
N TYR A 42 -18.51 -11.28 -4.47
CA TYR A 42 -17.61 -11.73 -3.41
C TYR A 42 -16.46 -10.75 -3.19
N ALA A 43 -16.10 -10.57 -1.92
CA ALA A 43 -14.89 -9.85 -1.52
C ALA A 43 -13.97 -10.78 -0.73
N THR A 44 -12.69 -10.78 -1.07
CA THR A 44 -11.65 -11.43 -0.27
C THR A 44 -10.86 -10.39 0.48
N TYR A 45 -10.47 -10.73 1.71
CA TYR A 45 -9.70 -9.87 2.61
C TYR A 45 -8.42 -10.58 3.00
N GLU A 46 -7.28 -9.93 2.80
CA GLU A 46 -5.96 -10.45 3.16
C GLU A 46 -5.23 -9.45 4.04
N TRP A 47 -4.64 -9.91 5.13
CA TRP A 47 -3.80 -9.08 6.00
C TRP A 47 -2.34 -9.25 5.61
N VAL A 48 -1.66 -8.13 5.36
CA VAL A 48 -0.23 -8.08 5.07
C VAL A 48 0.46 -7.29 6.16
N HIS A 49 1.56 -7.83 6.67
CA HIS A 49 2.33 -7.27 7.79
C HIS A 49 3.65 -6.67 7.33
N ASN A 50 4.21 -5.75 8.12
CA ASN A 50 5.52 -5.12 7.87
C ASN A 50 5.62 -4.49 6.47
N VAL A 51 4.59 -3.74 6.09
CA VAL A 51 4.48 -3.14 4.77
C VAL A 51 5.41 -1.93 4.69
N VAL A 52 6.20 -1.88 3.63
CA VAL A 52 7.13 -0.77 3.38
C VAL A 52 6.48 0.24 2.44
N LEU A 53 6.37 1.49 2.87
CA LEU A 53 6.01 2.64 2.04
C LEU A 53 7.22 3.54 1.82
N ALA A 54 7.31 4.13 0.64
CA ALA A 54 8.19 5.26 0.39
C ALA A 54 7.65 6.55 1.04
N PRO A 55 8.47 7.61 1.17
CA PRO A 55 8.04 8.87 1.80
C PRO A 55 6.92 9.60 1.04
N ASP A 56 6.80 9.35 -0.25
CA ASP A 56 5.80 9.92 -1.16
C ASP A 56 4.66 8.94 -1.46
N GLU A 57 4.56 7.84 -0.71
CA GLU A 57 3.47 6.87 -0.83
C GLU A 57 2.53 6.99 0.36
N TRP A 58 1.24 6.91 0.09
CA TRP A 58 0.19 6.89 1.09
C TRP A 58 -0.88 5.87 0.72
N ILE A 59 -1.59 5.37 1.73
CA ILE A 59 -2.66 4.40 1.56
C ILE A 59 -3.97 5.09 1.94
N GLU A 60 -4.93 5.07 1.03
CA GLU A 60 -6.29 5.53 1.28
C GLU A 60 -7.25 4.33 1.26
N TRP A 61 -8.15 4.30 2.24
CA TRP A 61 -9.23 3.35 2.25
C TRP A 61 -10.42 3.92 1.48
N GLU A 62 -10.82 3.23 0.42
CA GLU A 62 -12.01 3.57 -0.35
C GLU A 62 -13.11 2.52 -0.14
N SER A 63 -14.35 2.98 0.05
CA SER A 63 -15.53 2.13 0.06
C SER A 63 -16.36 2.42 -1.18
N TRP A 64 -16.91 1.38 -1.80
CA TRP A 64 -17.71 1.49 -3.01
C TRP A 64 -19.03 0.74 -2.81
N GLU A 65 -20.15 1.40 -3.11
CA GLU A 65 -21.49 0.81 -3.05
C GLU A 65 -22.23 1.10 -4.37
N GLY A 66 -22.70 0.06 -5.06
CA GLY A 66 -23.44 0.20 -6.32
C GLY A 66 -22.70 1.01 -7.41
N GLY A 67 -21.38 0.89 -7.48
CA GLY A 67 -20.53 1.62 -8.45
C GLY A 67 -20.24 3.08 -8.08
N LYS A 68 -20.62 3.54 -6.88
CA LYS A 68 -20.34 4.89 -6.38
C LYS A 68 -19.37 4.84 -5.20
N LYS A 69 -18.37 5.72 -5.20
CA LYS A 69 -17.45 5.91 -4.07
C LYS A 69 -18.22 6.50 -2.89
N VAL A 70 -18.21 5.80 -1.75
CA VAL A 70 -18.82 6.25 -0.50
C VAL A 70 -17.80 7.16 0.19
N VAL A 71 -18.08 8.47 0.19
CA VAL A 71 -17.28 9.45 0.95
C VAL A 71 -17.85 9.50 2.36
N ARG A 72 -17.20 8.82 3.32
CA ARG A 72 -17.53 8.98 4.74
C ARG A 72 -16.83 10.24 5.25
N THR A 73 -17.62 11.24 5.62
CA THR A 73 -17.15 12.51 6.20
C THR A 73 -16.76 12.32 7.66
#